data_AF-A0A2E3L564-F1
#
_entry.id   AF-A0A2E3L564-F1
#
_cell.length_a   1.000
_cell.length_b   1.000
_cell.length_c   1.000
_cell.angle_alpha   90.00
_cell.angle_beta   90.00
_cell.angle_gamma   90.00
#
_symmetry.space_group_name_H-M   'P 1'
#
loop_
_entity.id
_entity.type
_entity.pdbx_description
1 polymer ?
#
loop_
_entity_poly.entity_id
_entity_poly.type
_entity_poly.pdbx_seq_one_letter_code
_entity_poly.pdbx_strand_id
1 'polypeptide(L)'
;MSNKENATTADSLKPENKELVNKLAIEIMEPAIQKAIKDARGLGTPMEIMSALANAYGGFLVELLGHKAAASLMRSHSEHIASREQK
;
A
#
# COMPACT_ATOMS: atom_id res chain seq x y z
N MET A 1 31.23 10.88 -26.39
CA MET A 1 30.17 10.22 -27.19
C MET A 1 29.40 9.30 -26.24
N SER A 2 28.30 9.81 -25.69
CA SER A 2 26.94 9.27 -25.87
C SER A 2 26.83 7.76 -25.70
N ASN A 3 26.24 7.35 -24.57
CA ASN A 3 25.02 6.54 -24.60
C ASN A 3 24.12 7.02 -23.46
N LYS A 4 23.18 7.90 -23.83
CA LYS A 4 21.88 8.04 -23.18
C LYS A 4 21.11 6.72 -23.37
N GLU A 5 20.06 6.53 -22.57
CA GLU A 5 19.13 5.38 -22.52
C GLU A 5 19.59 4.33 -21.49
N ASN A 6 19.06 4.30 -20.26
CA ASN A 6 17.65 4.14 -19.93
C ASN A 6 17.21 5.14 -18.87
N ALA A 7 16.78 6.32 -19.32
CA ALA A 7 15.67 6.97 -18.67
C ALA A 7 14.42 6.17 -19.03
N THR A 8 14.17 5.07 -18.31
CA THR A 8 12.77 4.66 -18.11
C THR A 8 12.17 5.79 -17.29
N THR A 9 11.68 6.80 -18.01
CA THR A 9 10.43 7.48 -17.73
C THR A 9 9.68 6.61 -16.70
N ALA A 10 9.48 7.06 -15.46
CA ALA A 10 8.34 7.93 -15.17
C ALA A 10 7.28 7.83 -16.28
N ASP A 11 6.91 6.60 -16.67
CA ASP A 11 5.62 6.30 -17.25
C ASP A 11 4.68 6.90 -16.25
N SER A 12 4.21 8.09 -16.59
CA SER A 12 3.35 8.90 -15.76
C SER A 12 2.26 7.96 -15.30
N LEU A 13 2.28 7.58 -14.02
CA LEU A 13 1.22 6.80 -13.42
C LEU A 13 -0.05 7.50 -13.85
N LYS A 14 -0.88 6.80 -14.63
CA LYS A 14 -2.11 7.40 -15.16
C LYS A 14 -2.83 8.04 -13.99
N PRO A 15 -3.40 9.26 -14.15
CA PRO A 15 -4.08 9.93 -13.07
C PRO A 15 -5.03 8.95 -12.37
N GLU A 16 -4.90 8.85 -11.05
CA GLU A 16 -5.69 7.94 -10.25
C GLU A 16 -7.18 8.21 -10.49
N ASN A 17 -7.91 7.18 -10.92
CA ASN A 17 -9.37 7.27 -10.97
C ASN A 17 -9.92 7.13 -9.56
N LYS A 18 -10.09 8.28 -8.88
CA LYS A 18 -10.52 8.34 -7.47
C LYS A 18 -11.86 7.66 -7.21
N GLU A 19 -12.81 7.76 -8.14
CA GLU A 19 -14.12 7.11 -8.01
C GLU A 19 -13.98 5.60 -8.05
N LEU A 20 -13.19 5.09 -9.01
CA LEU A 20 -12.90 3.66 -9.08
C LEU A 20 -12.13 3.19 -7.84
N VAL A 21 -11.12 3.93 -7.39
CA VAL A 21 -10.34 3.59 -6.19
C VAL A 21 -11.26 3.50 -4.97
N ASN A 22 -12.13 4.49 -4.76
CA ASN A 22 -13.10 4.46 -3.65
C ASN A 22 -14.07 3.27 -3.77
N LYS A 23 -14.54 2.98 -4.98
CA LYS A 23 -15.41 1.82 -5.22
C LYS A 23 -14.70 0.51 -4.87
N LEU A 24 -13.47 0.33 -5.35
CA LEU A 24 -12.66 -0.85 -5.03
C LEU A 24 -12.41 -0.96 -3.53
N ALA A 25 -12.09 0.16 -2.86
CA ALA A 25 -11.85 0.20 -1.43
C ALA A 25 -13.08 -0.25 -0.62
N ILE A 26 -14.24 0.36 -0.88
CA ILE A 26 -15.45 0.16 -0.07
C ILE A 26 -16.17 -1.14 -0.43
N GLU A 27 -16.30 -1.46 -1.73
CA GLU A 27 -17.15 -2.58 -2.16
C GLU A 27 -16.39 -3.92 -2.22
N ILE A 28 -15.05 -3.89 -2.32
CA ILE A 28 -14.25 -5.10 -2.52
C ILE A 28 -13.24 -5.30 -1.39
N MET A 29 -12.37 -4.32 -1.17
CA MET A 29 -11.22 -4.50 -0.28
C MET A 29 -11.64 -4.53 1.19
N GLU A 30 -12.45 -3.56 1.63
CA GLU A 30 -12.87 -3.46 3.04
C GLU A 30 -13.63 -4.71 3.52
N PRO A 31 -14.65 -5.23 2.82
CA PRO A 31 -15.35 -6.44 3.26
C PRO A 31 -14.43 -7.67 3.34
N ALA A 32 -13.49 -7.80 2.39
CA ALA A 32 -12.52 -8.90 2.39
C ALA A 32 -11.58 -8.81 3.59
N ILE A 33 -11.08 -7.60 3.90
CA ILE A 33 -10.22 -7.36 5.07
C ILE A 33 -10.98 -7.60 6.37
N GLN A 34 -12.22 -7.11 6.50
CA GLN A 34 -13.05 -7.35 7.67
C GLN A 34 -13.30 -8.84 7.91
N LYS A 35 -13.55 -9.61 6.85
CA LYS A 35 -13.68 -11.07 6.94
C LYS A 35 -12.36 -11.71 7.40
N ALA A 36 -11.22 -11.35 6.81
CA ALA A 36 -9.92 -11.89 7.21
C ALA A 36 -9.60 -11.59 8.69
N ILE A 37 -9.90 -10.38 9.17
CA ILE A 37 -9.75 -10.01 10.58
C ILE A 37 -10.64 -10.89 11.46
N LYS A 38 -11.91 -11.09 11.07
CA LYS A 38 -12.85 -11.92 11.83
C LYS A 38 -12.34 -13.35 11.95
N ASP A 39 -11.83 -13.92 10.86
CA ASP A 39 -11.29 -15.28 10.82
C ASP A 39 -10.01 -15.40 11.71
N ALA A 40 -9.23 -14.33 11.83
CA ALA A 40 -8.00 -14.31 12.64
C ALA A 40 -8.22 -14.08 14.16
N ARG A 41 -9.39 -13.57 14.58
CA ARG A 41 -9.69 -13.22 16.00
C ARG A 41 -9.61 -14.38 17.00
N GLY A 42 -9.60 -15.63 16.53
CA GLY A 42 -9.40 -16.82 17.37
C GLY A 42 -7.97 -17.36 17.39
N LEU A 43 -7.05 -16.77 16.62
CA LEU A 43 -5.71 -17.29 16.40
C LEU A 43 -4.61 -16.37 16.93
N GLY A 44 -4.89 -15.08 17.10
CA GLY A 44 -3.90 -14.11 17.58
C GLY A 44 -4.55 -12.93 18.30
N THR A 45 -3.71 -12.18 19.01
CA THR A 45 -4.08 -10.93 19.65
C THR A 45 -4.38 -9.84 18.60
N PRO A 46 -5.11 -8.77 18.97
CA PRO A 46 -5.34 -7.65 18.05
C PRO A 46 -4.04 -7.08 17.46
N MET A 47 -2.96 -7.00 18.24
CA MET A 47 -1.67 -6.50 17.76
C MET A 47 -1.07 -7.42 16.70
N GLU A 48 -1.06 -8.74 16.92
CA GLU A 48 -0.54 -9.72 15.96
C GLU A 48 -1.34 -9.71 14.65
N ILE A 49 -2.67 -9.55 14.74
CA ILE A 49 -3.54 -9.42 13.56
C ILE A 49 -3.20 -8.15 12.77
N MET A 50 -2.98 -7.02 13.45
CA MET A 50 -2.56 -5.78 12.79
C MET A 50 -1.16 -5.89 12.17
N SER A 51 -0.22 -6.53 12.85
CA SER A 51 1.11 -6.81 12.29
C SER A 51 1.04 -7.72 11.06
N ALA A 52 0.18 -8.75 11.08
CA ALA A 52 -0.04 -9.63 9.94
C ALA A 52 -0.63 -8.87 8.73
N LEU A 53 -1.59 -7.97 8.97
CA LEU A 53 -2.14 -7.10 7.92
C LEU A 53 -1.08 -6.17 7.33
N ALA A 54 -0.26 -5.54 8.17
CA ALA A 54 0.84 -4.68 7.70
C ALA A 54 1.86 -5.46 6.86
N ASN A 55 2.20 -6.68 7.28
CA ASN A 55 3.09 -7.56 6.52
C ASN A 55 2.49 -7.97 5.18
N ALA A 56 1.21 -8.34 5.14
CA ALA A 56 0.51 -8.69 3.90
C ALA A 56 0.48 -7.50 2.93
N TYR A 57 0.15 -6.30 3.44
CA TYR A 57 0.18 -5.09 2.64
C TYR A 57 1.57 -4.79 2.07
N GLY A 58 2.62 -4.90 2.90
CA GLY A 58 4.01 -4.77 2.45
C GLY A 58 4.37 -5.78 1.35
N GLY A 59 3.94 -7.04 1.49
CA GLY A 59 4.12 -8.09 0.47
C GLY A 59 3.48 -7.71 -0.86
N PHE A 60 2.22 -7.25 -0.85
CA PHE A 60 1.53 -6.81 -2.07
C PHE A 60 2.20 -5.61 -2.74
N LEU A 61 2.68 -4.65 -1.96
CA LEU A 61 3.42 -3.50 -2.51
C LEU A 61 4.69 -3.95 -3.23
N VAL A 62 5.44 -4.88 -2.64
CA VAL A 62 6.66 -5.42 -3.24
C VAL A 62 6.35 -6.21 -4.51
N GLU A 63 5.27 -7.00 -4.51
CA GLU A 63 4.83 -7.76 -5.69
C GLU A 63 4.42 -6.84 -6.85
N LEU A 64 3.66 -5.78 -6.57
CA LEU A 64 3.12 -4.88 -7.59
C LEU A 64 4.13 -3.84 -8.10
N LEU A 65 5.00 -3.32 -7.22
CA LEU A 65 5.86 -2.17 -7.51
C LEU A 65 7.35 -2.51 -7.49
N GLY A 66 7.73 -3.65 -6.93
CA GLY A 66 9.11 -4.00 -6.62
C GLY A 66 9.61 -3.34 -5.32
N HIS A 67 10.64 -3.95 -4.73
CA HIS A 67 11.18 -3.59 -3.42
C HIS A 67 11.48 -2.10 -3.22
N LYS A 68 12.18 -1.48 -4.19
CA LYS A 68 12.62 -0.08 -4.06
C LYS A 68 11.45 0.90 -4.08
N ALA A 69 10.49 0.71 -4.99
CA ALA A 69 9.33 1.58 -5.11
C ALA A 69 8.37 1.40 -3.91
N ALA A 70 8.14 0.15 -3.48
CA ALA A 70 7.37 -0.17 -2.29
C ALA A 70 7.92 0.54 -1.03
N ALA A 71 9.23 0.42 -0.79
CA ALA A 71 9.87 1.07 0.35
C ALA A 71 9.77 2.62 0.29
N SER A 72 9.93 3.21 -0.90
CA SER A 72 9.79 4.66 -1.08
C SER A 72 8.36 5.14 -0.82
N LEU A 73 7.36 4.38 -1.29
CA LEU A 73 5.95 4.69 -1.05
C LEU A 73 5.62 4.63 0.44
N MET A 74 6.03 3.56 1.14
CA MET A 74 5.78 3.42 2.58
C MET A 74 6.45 4.54 3.39
N ARG A 75 7.67 4.94 3.03
CA ARG A 75 8.34 6.08 3.68
C ARG A 75 7.56 7.38 3.51
N SER A 76 7.16 7.69 2.27
CA SER A 76 6.36 8.89 1.99
C SER A 76 5.03 8.89 2.74
N HIS A 77 4.39 7.73 2.86
CA HIS A 77 3.15 7.60 3.63
C HIS A 77 3.37 7.83 5.13
N SER A 78 4.46 7.29 5.69
CA SER A 78 4.85 7.53 7.09
C SER A 78 5.13 9.00 7.36
N GLU A 79 5.85 9.68 6.46
CA GLU A 79 6.14 11.12 6.57
C GLU A 79 4.85 11.95 6.52
N HIS A 80 3.93 11.62 5.60
CA HIS A 80 2.62 12.28 5.50
C HIS A 80 1.79 12.13 6.78
N ILE A 81 1.75 10.93 7.36
CA ILE A 81 1.06 10.70 8.65
C ILE A 81 1.66 11.56 9.75
N ALA A 82 2.99 11.55 9.92
CA ALA A 82 3.67 12.34 10.96
C ALA A 82 3.45 13.84 10.80
N SER A 83 3.39 14.35 9.56
CA SER A 83 3.12 15.77 9.28
C SER A 83 1.74 16.25 9.73
N ARG A 84 0.78 15.34 9.96
CA ARG A 84 -0.58 15.68 10.43
C ARG A 84 -0.68 15.81 11.95
N GLU A 85 0.28 15.30 12.71
CA GLU A 85 0.35 15.49 14.17
C GLU A 85 0.88 16.88 14.56
N GLN A 86 1.46 17.62 13.62
CA GLN A 86 2.05 18.95 13.83
C GLN A 86 1.10 20.12 13.48
N LYS A 87 -0.22 19.87 13.37
CA LYS A 87 -1.26 20.88 13.17
C LYS A 87 -2.29 20.83 14.29
#